data_AF-A0A1D3L523-F1
#
_entry.id   AF-A0A1D3L523-F1
#
_cell.length_a   1.000
_cell.length_b   1.000
_cell.length_c   1.000
_cell.angle_alpha   90.00
_cell.angle_beta   90.00
_cell.angle_gamma   90.00
#
_symmetry.space_group_name_H-M   'P 1'
#
loop_
_entity.id
_entity.type
_entity.pdbx_description
1 polymer ?
#
loop_
_entity_poly.entity_id
_entity_poly.type
_entity_poly.pdbx_seq_one_letter_code
_entity_poly.pdbx_strand_id
1 'polypeptide(L)'
;MNSDNTVFCPECGEEIEKDADKCKHCGSWFEKPILEIKTELNPQNSENNGHNKIEYSNYQSTTKLAIFIVITGGLYQLYWFYRNWRDFKAHKNLDINVGLRTLALFIPLVNLYFVGTQFRDIHEYAEEAGVKNYSLWVVIITWVLFVYLQGRLALNGNPLLDIVSWIFIIALIIPFLMVQKTLNSYWLKEQGDLPLKKVSGGEVLVLIIGILFVILDIILILML
;
A
#
# COMPACT_ATOMS: atom_id res chain seq x y z
N MET A 1 23.96 22.65 -25.31
CA MET A 1 22.78 21.78 -25.07
C MET A 1 22.38 22.01 -23.62
N ASN A 2 21.26 22.71 -23.41
CA ASN A 2 20.87 23.24 -22.10
C ASN A 2 20.26 22.13 -21.23
N SER A 3 21.02 21.64 -20.25
CA SER A 3 20.61 20.65 -19.24
C SER A 3 19.67 21.23 -18.17
N ASP A 4 18.92 22.29 -18.51
CA ASP A 4 18.38 23.24 -17.55
C ASP A 4 16.84 23.33 -17.61
N ASN A 5 16.15 22.36 -18.20
CA ASN A 5 14.68 22.38 -18.32
C ASN A 5 13.94 21.16 -17.73
N THR A 6 14.65 20.34 -16.96
CA THR A 6 14.10 19.11 -16.35
C THR A 6 14.16 19.16 -14.82
N VAL A 7 13.31 18.37 -14.16
CA VAL A 7 13.18 18.17 -12.72
C VAL A 7 12.74 16.74 -12.42
N PHE A 8 13.00 16.23 -11.22
CA PHE A 8 12.56 14.89 -10.84
C PHE A 8 11.11 14.88 -10.36
N CYS A 9 10.33 13.91 -10.83
CA CYS A 9 8.94 13.71 -10.45
C CYS A 9 8.84 13.39 -8.95
N PRO A 10 8.05 14.14 -8.16
CA PRO A 10 7.95 13.93 -6.72
C PRO A 10 7.25 12.62 -6.33
N GLU A 11 6.52 11.97 -7.25
CA GLU A 11 5.76 10.74 -7.00
C GLU A 11 6.52 9.47 -7.39
N CYS A 12 7.36 9.51 -8.42
CA CYS A 12 8.08 8.33 -8.91
C CYS A 12 9.59 8.49 -9.06
N GLY A 13 10.12 9.71 -8.90
CA GLY A 13 11.55 9.99 -8.95
C GLY A 13 12.16 10.06 -10.35
N GLU A 14 11.35 9.94 -11.41
CA GLU A 14 11.82 10.01 -12.81
C GLU A 14 11.97 11.44 -13.31
N GLU A 15 12.88 11.67 -14.26
CA GLU A 15 13.14 12.98 -14.85
C GLU A 15 12.00 13.44 -15.78
N ILE A 16 11.43 14.61 -15.51
CA ILE A 16 10.30 15.22 -16.21
C ILE A 16 10.59 16.68 -16.58
N GLU A 17 9.83 17.20 -17.54
CA GLU A 17 9.90 18.60 -17.96
C GLU A 17 9.30 19.52 -16.87
N LYS A 18 9.86 20.73 -16.72
CA LYS A 18 9.44 21.69 -15.67
C LYS A 18 8.02 22.22 -15.85
N ASP A 19 7.51 22.26 -17.06
CA ASP A 19 6.16 22.71 -17.40
C ASP A 19 5.19 21.53 -17.57
N ALA A 20 5.60 20.30 -17.24
CA ALA A 20 4.72 19.15 -17.31
C ALA A 20 3.64 19.22 -16.22
N ASP A 21 2.37 19.30 -16.61
CA ASP A 21 1.20 19.20 -15.71
C ASP A 21 0.90 17.75 -15.29
N LYS A 22 1.54 16.78 -15.97
CA LYS A 22 1.38 15.35 -15.71
C LYS A 22 2.67 14.59 -15.93
N CYS A 23 3.04 13.72 -15.00
CA CYS A 23 4.19 12.84 -15.16
C CYS A 23 3.93 11.77 -16.23
N LYS A 24 4.79 11.71 -17.26
CA LYS A 24 4.73 10.69 -18.32
C LYS A 24 5.09 9.27 -17.85
N HIS A 25 5.73 9.13 -16.70
CA HIS A 25 6.19 7.84 -16.17
C HIS A 25 5.18 7.20 -15.21
N CYS A 26 4.67 7.95 -14.22
CA CYS A 26 3.71 7.42 -13.23
C CYS A 26 2.27 7.92 -13.38
N GLY A 27 2.04 8.93 -14.23
CA GLY A 27 0.71 9.46 -14.51
C GLY A 27 0.13 10.43 -13.48
N SER A 28 0.91 10.84 -12.47
CA SER A 28 0.50 11.85 -11.47
C SER A 28 0.29 13.22 -12.09
N TRP A 29 -0.75 13.94 -11.65
CA TRP A 29 -1.04 15.32 -12.06
C TRP A 29 -0.48 16.31 -11.03
N PHE A 30 -0.06 17.50 -11.48
CA PHE A 30 0.43 18.57 -10.61
C PHE A 30 -0.56 19.75 -10.62
N GLU A 31 -0.82 20.35 -9.46
CA GLU A 31 -1.81 21.43 -9.32
C GLU A 31 -1.33 22.79 -9.89
N LYS A 32 -0.01 22.97 -10.11
CA LYS A 32 0.59 24.16 -10.74
C LYS A 32 1.85 23.80 -11.55
N PRO A 33 2.18 24.56 -12.62
CA PRO A 33 3.43 24.39 -13.37
C PRO A 33 4.67 24.66 -12.51
N ILE A 34 5.73 23.84 -12.62
CA ILE A 34 6.92 23.90 -11.74
C ILE A 34 7.73 25.20 -11.95
N LEU A 35 7.53 25.90 -13.07
CA LEU A 35 8.13 27.21 -13.32
C LEU A 35 7.63 28.29 -12.35
N GLU A 36 6.37 28.25 -11.93
CA GLU A 36 5.80 29.22 -10.99
C GLU A 36 6.40 29.08 -9.58
N ILE A 37 6.87 27.87 -9.24
CA ILE A 37 7.53 27.56 -7.96
C ILE A 37 8.91 28.24 -7.85
N LYS A 38 9.58 28.55 -8.97
CA LYS A 38 10.93 29.13 -8.95
C LYS A 38 10.97 30.64 -8.80
N THR A 39 9.95 31.34 -9.27
CA THR A 39 9.90 32.83 -9.27
C THR A 39 9.71 33.41 -7.86
N GLU A 40 9.16 32.62 -6.93
CA GLU A 40 8.92 33.02 -5.53
C GLU A 40 10.18 32.96 -4.63
N LEU A 41 11.36 32.62 -5.17
CA LEU A 41 12.59 32.31 -4.38
C LEU A 41 13.63 33.44 -4.30
N ASN A 42 13.34 34.71 -4.66
CA ASN A 42 14.35 35.79 -4.61
C ASN A 42 14.47 36.40 -3.18
N PRO A 43 15.66 36.43 -2.53
CA PRO A 43 15.73 36.53 -1.07
C PRO A 43 16.24 37.90 -0.59
N GLN A 44 15.37 38.89 -0.37
CA GLN A 44 15.62 39.96 0.60
C GLN A 44 14.29 40.51 1.18
N ASN A 45 14.08 40.24 2.47
CA ASN A 45 13.04 40.69 3.40
C ASN A 45 11.83 39.76 3.66
N SER A 46 11.67 39.46 4.95
CA SER A 46 10.49 38.98 5.67
C SER A 46 10.39 37.48 5.98
N GLU A 47 10.61 37.20 7.27
CA GLU A 47 10.12 36.10 8.12
C GLU A 47 9.23 35.01 7.48
N ASN A 48 9.63 33.75 7.71
CA ASN A 48 8.78 32.55 7.80
C ASN A 48 7.79 32.31 6.66
N ASN A 49 8.28 31.94 5.49
CA ASN A 49 7.54 31.08 4.56
C ASN A 49 8.50 30.12 3.85
N GLY A 50 9.11 29.24 4.65
CA GLY A 50 9.49 27.95 4.11
C GLY A 50 8.20 27.25 3.73
N HIS A 51 7.99 26.97 2.44
CA HIS A 51 7.11 25.88 2.03
C HIS A 51 7.71 24.59 2.61
N ASN A 52 7.48 24.36 3.91
CA ASN A 52 7.71 23.11 4.58
C ASN A 52 6.89 22.09 3.81
N LYS A 53 7.54 21.33 2.93
CA LYS A 53 6.94 20.13 2.35
C LYS A 53 6.53 19.27 3.53
N ILE A 54 5.24 19.26 3.84
CA ILE A 54 4.72 18.55 5.01
C ILE A 54 5.07 17.08 4.80
N GLU A 55 5.96 16.57 5.64
CA GLU A 55 6.29 15.15 5.65
C GLU A 55 5.14 14.40 6.30
N TYR A 56 4.66 13.34 5.64
CA TYR A 56 3.53 12.57 6.13
C TYR A 56 3.99 11.21 6.61
N SER A 57 3.37 10.73 7.69
CA SER A 57 3.64 9.40 8.23
C SER A 57 3.28 8.28 7.25
N ASN A 58 4.02 7.18 7.31
CA ASN A 58 3.64 5.91 6.70
C ASN A 58 2.64 5.11 7.56
N TYR A 59 2.27 5.63 8.73
CA TYR A 59 1.17 5.12 9.55
C TYR A 59 -0.13 5.03 8.74
N GLN A 60 -0.86 3.92 8.92
CA GLN A 60 -2.19 3.75 8.34
C GLN A 60 -3.20 3.30 9.39
N SER A 61 -4.35 3.99 9.44
CA SER A 61 -5.47 3.60 10.30
C SER A 61 -5.91 2.15 10.04
N THR A 62 -5.97 1.34 11.11
CA THR A 62 -6.41 -0.06 11.07
C THR A 62 -7.87 -0.19 10.67
N THR A 63 -8.72 0.76 11.07
CA THR A 63 -10.15 0.75 10.74
C THR A 63 -10.36 1.04 9.26
N LYS A 64 -9.67 2.07 8.73
CA LYS A 64 -9.67 2.38 7.29
C LYS A 64 -9.23 1.15 6.48
N LEU A 65 -8.14 0.52 6.91
CA LEU A 65 -7.60 -0.67 6.25
C LEU A 65 -8.60 -1.83 6.25
N ALA A 66 -9.21 -2.15 7.40
CA ALA A 66 -10.19 -3.22 7.50
C ALA A 66 -11.40 -2.98 6.56
N ILE A 67 -11.94 -1.76 6.56
CA ILE A 67 -13.05 -1.39 5.67
C ILE A 67 -12.64 -1.58 4.21
N PHE A 68 -11.46 -1.08 3.83
CA PHE A 68 -10.99 -1.16 2.45
C PHE A 68 -10.77 -2.60 1.98
N ILE A 69 -10.30 -3.50 2.86
CA ILE A 69 -10.19 -4.92 2.57
C ILE A 69 -11.57 -5.54 2.35
N VAL A 70 -12.55 -5.25 3.22
CA VAL A 70 -13.90 -5.82 3.12
C VAL A 70 -14.59 -5.36 1.82
N ILE A 71 -14.62 -4.06 1.55
CA ILE A 71 -15.36 -3.52 0.38
C ILE A 71 -14.75 -3.93 -0.96
N THR A 72 -13.48 -4.31 -0.98
CA THR A 72 -12.79 -4.77 -2.21
C THR A 72 -12.69 -6.29 -2.31
N GLY A 73 -13.32 -7.04 -1.41
CA GLY A 73 -13.23 -8.51 -1.41
C GLY A 73 -11.80 -9.02 -1.20
N GLY A 74 -10.96 -8.26 -0.50
CA GLY A 74 -9.55 -8.58 -0.27
C GLY A 74 -8.57 -7.93 -1.24
N LEU A 75 -9.01 -7.36 -2.37
CA LEU A 75 -8.10 -6.83 -3.40
C LEU A 75 -7.19 -5.70 -2.89
N TYR A 76 -7.67 -4.90 -1.93
CA TYR A 76 -6.88 -3.84 -1.31
C TYR A 76 -5.63 -4.36 -0.58
N GLN A 77 -5.57 -5.65 -0.19
CA GLN A 77 -4.37 -6.24 0.40
C GLN A 77 -3.16 -6.18 -0.56
N LEU A 78 -3.37 -6.35 -1.87
CA LEU A 78 -2.29 -6.24 -2.86
C LEU A 78 -1.69 -4.83 -2.87
N TYR A 79 -2.54 -3.81 -2.82
CA TYR A 79 -2.11 -2.41 -2.71
C TYR A 79 -1.37 -2.16 -1.39
N TRP A 80 -1.83 -2.75 -0.30
CA TRP A 80 -1.16 -2.67 1.00
C TRP A 80 0.26 -3.24 0.93
N PHE A 81 0.45 -4.43 0.33
CA PHE A 81 1.79 -5.01 0.13
C PHE A 81 2.68 -4.11 -0.73
N TYR A 82 2.18 -3.67 -1.90
CA TYR A 82 2.87 -2.71 -2.77
C TYR A 82 3.34 -1.46 -2.00
N ARG A 83 2.41 -0.84 -1.27
CA ARG A 83 2.68 0.42 -0.56
C ARG A 83 3.75 0.23 0.51
N ASN A 84 3.66 -0.83 1.33
CA ASN A 84 4.63 -1.04 2.39
C ASN A 84 6.01 -1.46 1.85
N TRP A 85 6.09 -2.22 0.76
CA TRP A 85 7.38 -2.46 0.10
C TRP A 85 8.01 -1.17 -0.42
N ARG A 86 7.21 -0.28 -1.02
CA ARG A 86 7.68 1.03 -1.47
C ARG A 86 8.18 1.86 -0.28
N ASP A 87 7.41 1.90 0.80
CA ASP A 87 7.74 2.70 1.98
C ASP A 87 9.00 2.16 2.69
N PHE A 88 9.16 0.83 2.82
CA PHE A 88 10.40 0.23 3.33
C PHE A 88 11.58 0.38 2.39
N LYS A 89 11.38 0.26 1.07
CA LYS A 89 12.42 0.51 0.09
C LYS A 89 13.00 1.91 0.26
N ALA A 90 12.15 2.92 0.40
CA ALA A 90 12.56 4.30 0.60
C ALA A 90 13.24 4.50 1.97
N HIS A 91 12.68 3.95 3.04
CA HIS A 91 13.16 4.19 4.41
C HIS A 91 14.45 3.42 4.74
N LYS A 92 14.59 2.18 4.30
CA LYS A 92 15.75 1.30 4.59
C LYS A 92 16.73 1.20 3.40
N ASN A 93 16.51 1.98 2.33
CA ASN A 93 17.32 1.98 1.10
C ASN A 93 17.54 0.57 0.51
N LEU A 94 16.47 -0.20 0.39
CA LEU A 94 16.53 -1.61 -0.03
C LEU A 94 16.66 -1.73 -1.56
N ASP A 95 17.52 -2.63 -2.04
CA ASP A 95 17.60 -2.98 -3.46
C ASP A 95 16.52 -4.02 -3.83
N ILE A 96 15.27 -3.56 -3.95
CA ILE A 96 14.12 -4.41 -4.28
C ILE A 96 13.30 -3.82 -5.42
N ASN A 97 12.74 -4.69 -6.26
CA ASN A 97 11.76 -4.30 -7.26
C ASN A 97 10.34 -4.45 -6.70
N VAL A 98 9.71 -3.33 -6.34
CA VAL A 98 8.37 -3.31 -5.73
C VAL A 98 7.29 -3.84 -6.68
N GLY A 99 7.31 -3.40 -7.95
CA GLY A 99 6.31 -3.80 -8.94
C GLY A 99 6.34 -5.29 -9.24
N LEU A 100 7.54 -5.87 -9.41
CA LEU A 100 7.70 -7.31 -9.64
C LEU A 100 7.23 -8.14 -8.44
N ARG A 101 7.50 -7.69 -7.20
CA ARG A 101 6.98 -8.36 -6.00
C ARG A 101 5.45 -8.36 -5.98
N THR A 102 4.82 -7.23 -6.30
CA THR A 102 3.36 -7.12 -6.38
C THR A 102 2.78 -8.02 -7.46
N LEU A 103 3.37 -8.06 -8.66
CA LEU A 103 2.92 -8.96 -9.73
C LEU A 103 3.10 -10.44 -9.36
N ALA A 104 4.17 -10.77 -8.65
CA ALA A 104 4.43 -12.14 -8.21
C ALA A 104 3.39 -12.67 -7.20
N LEU A 105 2.60 -11.80 -6.54
CA LEU A 105 1.52 -12.21 -5.64
C LEU A 105 0.38 -12.94 -6.37
N PHE A 106 0.27 -12.81 -7.69
CA PHE A 106 -0.70 -13.58 -8.48
C PHE A 106 -0.25 -15.03 -8.75
N ILE A 107 0.99 -15.38 -8.41
CA ILE A 107 1.53 -16.73 -8.57
C ILE A 107 1.42 -17.46 -7.21
N PRO A 108 0.62 -18.53 -7.07
CA PRO A 108 0.25 -19.09 -5.77
C PRO A 108 1.41 -19.41 -4.82
N LEU A 109 2.46 -20.09 -5.30
CA LEU A 109 3.60 -20.48 -4.44
C LEU A 109 4.53 -19.29 -4.13
N VAL A 110 4.70 -18.38 -5.10
CA VAL A 110 5.56 -17.21 -4.95
C VAL A 110 4.90 -16.16 -4.06
N ASN A 111 3.56 -16.08 -4.09
CA ASN A 111 2.75 -15.29 -3.17
C ASN A 111 3.05 -15.64 -1.71
N LEU A 112 3.00 -16.94 -1.35
CA LEU A 112 3.28 -17.38 0.03
C LEU A 112 4.68 -16.97 0.49
N TYR A 113 5.67 -17.05 -0.40
CA TYR A 113 7.01 -16.56 -0.11
C TYR A 113 7.02 -15.06 0.18
N PHE A 114 6.49 -14.21 -0.72
CA PHE A 114 6.57 -12.75 -0.55
C PHE A 114 5.73 -12.22 0.62
N VAL A 115 4.56 -12.81 0.87
CA VAL A 115 3.75 -12.48 2.05
C VAL A 115 4.48 -12.87 3.32
N GLY A 116 5.03 -14.09 3.36
CA GLY A 116 5.82 -14.58 4.49
C GLY A 116 7.04 -13.69 4.78
N THR A 117 7.79 -13.29 3.74
CA THR A 117 8.92 -12.38 3.91
C THR A 117 8.47 -11.01 4.40
N GLN A 118 7.39 -10.44 3.85
CA GLN A 118 6.94 -9.11 4.29
C GLN A 118 6.50 -9.13 5.76
N PHE A 119 5.81 -10.18 6.19
CA PHE A 119 5.44 -10.34 7.59
C PHE A 119 6.69 -10.46 8.47
N ARG A 120 7.64 -11.34 8.11
CA ARG A 120 8.90 -11.48 8.82
C ARG A 120 9.67 -10.15 8.90
N ASP A 121 9.82 -9.43 7.80
CA ASP A 121 10.52 -8.15 7.75
C ASP A 121 9.88 -7.13 8.71
N ILE A 122 8.54 -7.03 8.74
CA ILE A 122 7.83 -6.17 9.70
C ILE A 122 8.07 -6.60 11.16
N HIS A 123 8.11 -7.90 11.43
CA HIS A 123 8.37 -8.44 12.76
C HIS A 123 9.79 -8.10 13.23
N GLU A 124 10.79 -8.32 12.37
CA GLU A 124 12.21 -8.04 12.63
C GLU A 124 12.44 -6.54 12.80
N TYR A 125 11.92 -5.70 11.91
CA TYR A 125 12.06 -4.24 12.04
C TYR A 125 11.38 -3.68 13.30
N ALA A 126 10.25 -4.27 13.70
CA ALA A 126 9.59 -3.92 14.95
C ALA A 126 10.44 -4.31 16.17
N GLU A 127 11.06 -5.48 16.14
CA GLU A 127 11.97 -5.95 17.19
C GLU A 127 13.23 -5.07 17.29
N GLU A 128 13.86 -4.74 16.15
CA GLU A 128 14.99 -3.82 16.05
C GLU A 128 14.68 -2.44 16.66
N ALA A 129 13.48 -1.92 16.40
CA ALA A 129 13.02 -0.63 16.93
C ALA A 129 12.57 -0.70 18.41
N GLY A 130 12.59 -1.88 19.03
CA GLY A 130 12.15 -2.11 20.41
C GLY A 130 10.65 -1.91 20.62
N VAL A 131 9.83 -2.08 19.58
CA VAL A 131 8.36 -1.99 19.69
C VAL A 131 7.75 -3.39 19.84
N LYS A 132 6.63 -3.46 20.57
CA LYS A 132 5.91 -4.72 20.76
C LYS A 132 5.48 -5.30 19.42
N ASN A 133 5.99 -6.48 19.09
CA ASN A 133 5.68 -7.20 17.88
C ASN A 133 4.56 -8.25 18.10
N TYR A 134 4.12 -8.84 16.99
CA TYR A 134 3.14 -9.91 16.95
C TYR A 134 3.85 -11.27 16.82
N SER A 135 3.12 -12.37 17.06
CA SER A 135 3.67 -13.72 16.83
C SER A 135 3.72 -14.05 15.34
N LEU A 136 4.94 -14.11 14.77
CA LEU A 136 5.17 -14.38 13.35
C LEU A 136 4.53 -15.70 12.89
N TRP A 137 4.76 -16.78 13.62
CA TRP A 137 4.25 -18.11 13.28
C TRP A 137 2.73 -18.19 13.31
N VAL A 138 2.08 -17.55 14.29
CA VAL A 138 0.61 -17.51 14.35
C VAL A 138 0.05 -16.81 13.11
N VAL A 139 0.61 -15.67 12.72
CA VAL A 139 0.18 -14.94 11.52
C VAL A 139 0.41 -15.77 10.25
N ILE A 140 1.58 -16.38 10.07
CA ILE A 140 1.87 -17.20 8.88
C ILE A 140 0.95 -18.41 8.80
N ILE A 141 0.80 -19.17 9.89
CA ILE A 141 -0.02 -20.39 9.91
C ILE A 141 -1.48 -20.06 9.65
N THR A 142 -2.02 -19.02 10.30
CA THR A 142 -3.41 -18.60 10.08
C THR A 142 -3.64 -18.07 8.67
N TRP A 143 -2.68 -17.31 8.11
CA TRP A 143 -2.73 -16.85 6.73
C TRP A 143 -2.78 -18.02 5.74
N VAL A 144 -1.82 -18.94 5.82
CA VAL A 144 -1.75 -20.11 4.94
C VAL A 144 -3.00 -20.97 5.05
N LEU A 145 -3.46 -21.25 6.28
CA LEU A 145 -4.65 -22.06 6.53
C LEU A 145 -5.89 -21.42 5.91
N PHE A 146 -6.15 -20.13 6.15
CA PHE A 146 -7.37 -19.49 5.66
C PHE A 146 -7.34 -19.24 4.16
N VAL A 147 -6.20 -18.89 3.57
CA VAL A 147 -6.06 -18.80 2.11
C VAL A 147 -6.31 -20.17 1.45
N TYR A 148 -5.76 -21.24 2.04
CA TYR A 148 -6.01 -22.60 1.56
C TYR A 148 -7.49 -22.98 1.65
N LEU A 149 -8.13 -22.79 2.82
CA LEU A 149 -9.55 -23.11 3.02
C LEU A 149 -10.46 -22.29 2.10
N GLN A 150 -10.21 -20.99 1.96
CA GLN A 150 -10.95 -20.12 1.06
C GLN A 150 -10.88 -20.63 -0.39
N GLY A 151 -9.66 -20.90 -0.89
CA GLY A 151 -9.48 -21.40 -2.26
C GLY A 151 -10.13 -22.76 -2.50
N ARG A 152 -10.10 -23.67 -1.51
CA ARG A 152 -10.77 -24.98 -1.62
C ARG A 152 -12.29 -24.88 -1.65
N LEU A 153 -12.88 -23.91 -0.97
CA LEU A 153 -14.32 -23.70 -0.94
C LEU A 153 -14.80 -22.99 -2.22
N ALA A 154 -14.12 -21.92 -2.63
CA ALA A 154 -14.48 -21.12 -3.80
C ALA A 154 -14.33 -21.87 -5.15
N LEU A 155 -13.50 -22.91 -5.20
CA LEU A 155 -13.30 -23.72 -6.41
C LEU A 155 -14.17 -24.99 -6.43
N ASN A 156 -15.11 -25.13 -5.49
CA ASN A 156 -16.00 -26.29 -5.41
C ASN A 156 -17.09 -26.26 -6.50
N GLY A 157 -17.45 -25.07 -6.99
CA GLY A 157 -18.52 -24.88 -7.98
C GLY A 157 -19.93 -24.91 -7.38
N ASN A 158 -20.04 -24.88 -6.06
CA ASN A 158 -21.31 -24.79 -5.35
C ASN A 158 -21.52 -23.35 -4.87
N PRO A 159 -22.57 -22.64 -5.32
CA PRO A 159 -22.80 -21.23 -4.97
C PRO A 159 -22.88 -20.96 -3.45
N LEU A 160 -23.42 -21.90 -2.68
CA LEU A 160 -23.48 -21.76 -1.21
C LEU A 160 -22.09 -21.82 -0.58
N LEU A 161 -21.22 -22.71 -1.07
CA LEU A 161 -19.84 -22.83 -0.57
C LEU A 161 -18.99 -21.62 -0.97
N ASP A 162 -19.27 -21.02 -2.13
CA ASP A 162 -18.61 -19.78 -2.57
C ASP A 162 -18.97 -18.63 -1.62
N ILE A 163 -20.24 -18.48 -1.23
CA ILE A 163 -20.66 -17.49 -0.23
C ILE A 163 -20.00 -17.77 1.14
N VAL A 164 -19.94 -19.04 1.56
CA VAL A 164 -19.28 -19.42 2.83
C VAL A 164 -17.78 -19.10 2.78
N SER A 165 -17.13 -19.18 1.61
CA SER A 165 -15.72 -18.86 1.47
C SER A 165 -15.39 -17.40 1.86
N TRP A 166 -16.34 -16.47 1.72
CA TRP A 166 -16.17 -15.07 2.08
C TRP A 166 -16.03 -14.84 3.58
N ILE A 167 -16.51 -15.77 4.42
CA ILE A 167 -16.28 -15.74 5.87
C ILE A 167 -14.78 -15.80 6.18
N PHE A 168 -14.00 -16.52 5.37
CA PHE A 168 -12.55 -16.60 5.55
C PHE A 168 -11.83 -15.30 5.18
N ILE A 169 -12.39 -14.49 4.27
CA ILE A 169 -11.88 -13.12 4.00
C ILE A 169 -11.99 -12.28 5.27
N ILE A 170 -13.13 -12.35 5.96
CA ILE A 170 -13.33 -11.64 7.23
C ILE A 170 -12.40 -12.19 8.31
N ALA A 171 -12.24 -13.52 8.40
CA ALA A 171 -11.33 -14.14 9.36
C ALA A 171 -9.86 -13.72 9.14
N LEU A 172 -9.43 -13.56 7.88
CA LEU A 172 -8.09 -13.10 7.51
C LEU A 172 -7.79 -11.66 7.95
N ILE A 173 -8.81 -10.84 8.25
CA ILE A 173 -8.61 -9.50 8.78
C ILE A 173 -7.91 -9.54 10.14
N ILE A 174 -8.16 -10.56 10.97
CA ILE A 174 -7.61 -10.65 12.32
C ILE A 174 -6.07 -10.67 12.30
N PRO A 175 -5.39 -11.66 11.67
CA PRO A 175 -3.93 -11.67 11.62
C PRO A 175 -3.38 -10.45 10.86
N PHE A 176 -4.07 -9.98 9.83
CA PHE A 176 -3.65 -8.80 9.07
C PHE A 176 -3.64 -7.52 9.91
N LEU A 177 -4.63 -7.32 10.78
CA LEU A 177 -4.67 -6.19 11.70
C LEU A 177 -3.63 -6.30 12.82
N MET A 178 -3.22 -7.51 13.22
CA MET A 178 -2.09 -7.68 14.15
C MET A 178 -0.81 -7.14 13.52
N VAL A 179 -0.52 -7.51 12.26
CA VAL A 179 0.62 -7.00 11.50
C VAL A 179 0.53 -5.48 11.34
N GLN A 180 -0.62 -4.94 10.95
CA GLN A 180 -0.78 -3.50 10.77
C GLN A 180 -0.58 -2.72 12.07
N LYS A 181 -1.08 -3.22 13.21
CA LYS A 181 -0.90 -2.55 14.50
C LYS A 181 0.58 -2.45 14.87
N THR A 182 1.34 -3.55 14.71
CA THR A 182 2.79 -3.53 14.93
C THR A 182 3.48 -2.59 13.95
N LEU A 183 3.12 -2.61 12.66
CA LEU A 183 3.68 -1.72 11.66
C LEU A 183 3.41 -0.24 11.99
N ASN A 184 2.22 0.09 12.48
CA ASN A 184 1.87 1.42 12.95
C ASN A 184 2.70 1.85 14.15
N SER A 185 2.92 0.96 15.13
CA SER A 185 3.79 1.23 16.26
C SER A 185 5.23 1.45 15.83
N TYR A 186 5.72 0.70 14.85
CA TYR A 186 7.02 0.89 14.23
C TYR A 186 7.12 2.28 13.56
N TRP A 187 6.18 2.65 12.69
CA TRP A 187 6.21 3.97 12.04
C TRP A 187 6.10 5.14 13.01
N LEU A 188 5.29 5.02 14.06
CA LEU A 188 5.19 6.04 15.11
C LEU A 188 6.52 6.19 15.88
N LYS A 189 7.24 5.08 16.08
CA LYS A 189 8.55 5.08 16.74
C LYS A 189 9.65 5.71 15.86
N GLU A 190 9.66 5.38 14.57
CA GLU A 190 10.68 5.84 13.62
C GLU A 190 10.45 7.27 13.13
N GLN A 191 9.21 7.65 12.86
CA GLN A 191 8.87 8.93 12.24
C GLN A 191 8.29 9.95 13.23
N GLY A 192 7.91 9.53 14.44
CA GLY A 192 7.19 10.38 15.39
C GLY A 192 5.76 10.68 14.94
N ASP A 193 5.19 11.75 15.48
CA ASP A 193 3.79 12.15 15.26
C ASP A 193 3.64 13.03 14.00
N LEU A 194 4.07 12.50 12.85
CA LEU A 194 3.84 13.15 11.56
C LEU A 194 2.36 13.08 11.16
N PRO A 195 1.83 14.09 10.44
CA PRO A 195 0.46 14.09 9.97
C PRO A 195 0.19 12.88 9.07
N LEU A 196 -1.04 12.38 9.12
CA LEU A 196 -1.47 11.23 8.32
C LEU A 196 -1.73 11.63 6.86
N LYS A 197 -1.33 10.75 5.93
CA LYS A 197 -1.65 10.89 4.51
C LYS A 197 -3.17 10.81 4.30
N LYS A 198 -3.72 11.74 3.50
CA LYS A 198 -5.09 11.63 2.97
C LYS A 198 -5.20 10.43 2.04
N VAL A 199 -6.43 10.06 1.68
CA VAL A 199 -6.66 8.96 0.73
C VAL A 199 -6.00 9.31 -0.60
N SER A 200 -5.07 8.47 -1.06
CA SER A 200 -4.34 8.73 -2.31
C SER A 200 -5.16 8.34 -3.54
N GLY A 201 -4.86 8.92 -4.70
CA GLY A 201 -5.51 8.53 -5.97
C GLY A 201 -5.34 7.04 -6.30
N GLY A 202 -4.18 6.45 -5.95
CA GLY A 202 -3.95 5.02 -6.09
C GLY A 202 -4.84 4.17 -5.18
N GLU A 203 -5.12 4.61 -3.95
CA GLU A 203 -6.08 3.94 -3.08
C GLU A 203 -7.48 3.98 -3.69
N VAL A 204 -7.92 5.14 -4.17
CA VAL A 204 -9.25 5.30 -4.81
C VAL A 204 -9.38 4.39 -6.03
N LEU A 205 -8.35 4.33 -6.88
CA LEU A 205 -8.36 3.46 -8.05
C LEU A 205 -8.54 1.98 -7.68
N VAL A 206 -7.78 1.48 -6.70
CA VAL A 206 -7.90 0.09 -6.24
C VAL A 206 -9.26 -0.18 -5.61
N LEU A 207 -9.83 0.78 -4.89
CA LEU A 207 -11.19 0.65 -4.35
C LEU A 207 -12.23 0.49 -5.46
N ILE A 208 -12.17 1.31 -6.51
CA ILE A 208 -13.11 1.23 -7.64
C ILE A 208 -12.98 -0.13 -8.32
N ILE A 209 -11.75 -0.56 -8.64
CA ILE A 209 -11.51 -1.85 -9.29
C ILE A 209 -12.00 -3.01 -8.41
N GLY A 210 -11.69 -2.97 -7.11
CA GLY A 210 -12.10 -4.01 -6.17
C GLY A 210 -13.61 -4.10 -6.00
N ILE A 211 -14.32 -2.97 -5.94
CA ILE A 211 -15.79 -2.96 -5.85
C ILE A 211 -16.41 -3.54 -7.13
N LEU A 212 -15.91 -3.16 -8.31
CA LEU A 212 -16.37 -3.72 -9.57
C LEU A 212 -16.12 -5.24 -9.65
N PHE A 213 -14.97 -5.69 -9.16
CA PHE A 213 -14.64 -7.11 -9.07
C PHE A 213 -15.62 -7.87 -8.16
N VAL A 214 -15.92 -7.33 -6.97
CA VAL A 214 -16.89 -7.91 -6.02
C VAL A 214 -18.29 -7.98 -6.65
N ILE A 215 -18.73 -6.94 -7.36
CA ILE A 215 -20.04 -6.94 -8.04
C ILE A 215 -20.09 -8.03 -9.12
N LEU A 216 -19.03 -8.15 -9.92
CA LEU A 216 -18.93 -9.18 -10.95
C LEU A 216 -18.97 -10.59 -10.35
N ASP A 217 -18.24 -10.81 -9.25
CA ASP A 217 -18.22 -12.09 -8.53
C ASP A 217 -19.62 -12.46 -8.01
N ILE A 218 -20.34 -11.51 -7.40
CA ILE A 218 -21.72 -11.72 -6.95
C ILE A 218 -22.65 -12.06 -8.12
N ILE A 219 -22.54 -11.36 -9.26
CA ILE A 219 -23.34 -11.64 -10.45
C ILE A 219 -23.08 -13.08 -10.94
N LEU A 220 -21.81 -13.50 -10.96
CA LEU A 220 -21.43 -14.85 -11.37
C LEU A 220 -22.03 -15.92 -10.45
N ILE A 221 -21.94 -15.72 -9.13
CA ILE A 221 -22.52 -16.63 -8.13
C ILE A 221 -24.04 -16.75 -8.30
N LEU A 222 -24.74 -15.66 -8.63
CA LEU A 222 -26.20 -15.67 -8.85
C LEU A 222 -26.62 -16.33 -10.17
N MET A 223 -25.69 -16.48 -11.13
CA MET A 223 -25.94 -17.10 -12.43
C MET A 223 -25.66 -18.61 -12.46
N LEU A 224 -25.00 -19.15 -11.43
CA LEU A 224 -24.66 -20.57 -11.25
C LEU A 224 -25.73 -21.32 -10.45
#